data_AF-A0A5J4V033-F1
#
_entry.id   AF-A0A5J4V033-F1
#
_cell.length_a   1.000
_cell.length_b   1.000
_cell.length_c   1.000
_cell.angle_alpha   90.00
_cell.angle_beta   90.00
_cell.angle_gamma   90.00
#
_symmetry.space_group_name_H-M   'P 1'
#
loop_
_entity.id
_entity.type
_entity.pdbx_description
1 polymer ?
#
loop_
_entity_poly.entity_id
_entity_poly.type
_entity_poly.pdbx_seq_one_letter_code
_entity_poly.pdbx_strand_id
1 'polypeptide(L)'
;MEVLVQFTSVNTSASSALRFLNGLSSMHSLAFDIDLKNNNMLQLTKKAISAHMIVKYKYEDTWNVGILFDYCRGKGLNRNLKNIELQTKLTSLLMTICSLRPAEIEGISQGHSVICEQADKVDLQLQPKTKSGLHLHILPKNRDRTVCPRAIFFDWLKRIDNKHGRSIRDNKYGALWWNEDITIPAKRGQISLRLKKLLDLMGIKGKQVYSFRHSAATQLVVIGSGTSGRVYLVRHAEFGVIAAKVIKADKFDQREWDAAGAISNPGFQCPFVLKYHVAKMAGDSIVILMEYANAK
;
A
#
# COMPACT_ATOMS: atom_id res chain seq x y z
N MET A 1 -21.03 -20.23 -32.19
CA MET A 1 -21.16 -18.76 -32.35
C MET A 1 -22.17 -18.17 -31.37
N GLU A 2 -23.36 -18.77 -31.15
CA GLU A 2 -24.38 -18.24 -30.21
C GLU A 2 -23.93 -18.11 -28.74
N VAL A 3 -23.11 -19.05 -28.24
CA VAL A 3 -22.59 -19.01 -26.87
C VAL A 3 -21.72 -17.77 -26.64
N LEU A 4 -20.94 -17.33 -27.65
CA LEU A 4 -20.11 -16.13 -27.56
C LEU A 4 -20.95 -14.83 -27.57
N VAL A 5 -22.07 -14.83 -28.32
CA VAL A 5 -23.01 -13.70 -28.41
C VAL A 5 -23.77 -13.50 -27.10
N GLN A 6 -24.10 -14.58 -26.39
CA GLN A 6 -24.63 -14.49 -25.03
C GLN A 6 -23.62 -13.91 -24.02
N PHE A 7 -22.31 -14.08 -24.22
CA PHE A 7 -21.31 -13.48 -23.32
C PHE A 7 -21.14 -11.98 -23.51
N THR A 8 -21.40 -11.46 -24.71
CA THR A 8 -21.37 -10.02 -24.98
C THR A 8 -22.66 -9.29 -24.57
N SER A 9 -23.77 -10.01 -24.36
CA SER A 9 -25.03 -9.41 -23.90
C SER A 9 -25.13 -9.26 -22.38
N VAL A 10 -24.32 -9.99 -21.62
CA VAL A 10 -24.20 -9.79 -20.18
C VAL A 10 -23.10 -8.76 -19.93
N ASN A 11 -23.43 -7.71 -19.18
CA ASN A 11 -22.58 -6.59 -18.75
C ASN A 11 -21.39 -7.06 -17.85
N THR A 12 -20.62 -8.04 -18.31
CA THR A 12 -19.60 -8.77 -17.56
C THR A 12 -18.25 -8.11 -17.74
N SER A 13 -17.52 -7.94 -16.63
CA SER A 13 -16.18 -7.38 -16.69
C SER A 13 -15.25 -8.28 -17.50
N ALA A 14 -14.29 -7.70 -18.23
CA ALA A 14 -13.26 -8.44 -18.95
C ALA A 14 -12.50 -9.45 -18.06
N SER A 15 -12.34 -9.15 -16.76
CA SER A 15 -11.77 -10.08 -15.78
C SER A 15 -12.66 -11.30 -15.51
N SER A 16 -13.98 -11.11 -15.46
CA SER A 16 -14.95 -12.21 -15.34
C SER A 16 -14.92 -13.09 -16.59
N ALA A 17 -14.94 -12.47 -17.77
CA ALA A 17 -14.85 -13.16 -19.05
C ALA A 17 -13.56 -14.00 -19.16
N LEU A 18 -12.41 -13.45 -18.73
CA LEU A 18 -11.14 -14.18 -18.76
C LEU A 18 -11.12 -15.38 -17.78
N ARG A 19 -11.63 -15.21 -16.56
CA ARG A 19 -11.71 -16.31 -15.58
C ARG A 19 -12.62 -17.43 -16.07
N PHE A 20 -13.74 -17.05 -16.66
CA PHE A 20 -14.68 -18.00 -17.23
C PHE A 20 -14.07 -18.75 -18.44
N LEU A 21 -13.41 -18.04 -19.35
CA LEU A 21 -12.68 -18.64 -20.48
C LEU A 21 -11.61 -19.63 -20.01
N ASN A 22 -10.87 -19.28 -18.94
CA ASN A 22 -9.90 -20.19 -18.33
C ASN A 22 -10.58 -21.43 -17.73
N GLY A 23 -11.70 -21.26 -17.02
CA GLY A 23 -12.46 -22.38 -16.46
C GLY A 23 -12.99 -23.31 -17.55
N LEU A 24 -13.62 -22.77 -18.59
CA LEU A 24 -14.10 -23.54 -19.75
C LEU A 24 -12.99 -24.28 -20.47
N SER A 25 -11.86 -23.61 -20.72
CA SER A 25 -10.70 -24.22 -21.36
C SER A 25 -10.17 -25.40 -20.54
N SER A 26 -10.09 -25.26 -19.22
CA SER A 26 -9.67 -26.35 -18.34
C SER A 26 -10.67 -27.51 -18.31
N MET A 27 -11.98 -27.23 -18.29
CA MET A 27 -13.02 -28.27 -18.32
C MET A 27 -13.00 -29.03 -19.65
N HIS A 28 -12.86 -28.35 -20.79
CA HIS A 28 -12.78 -29.00 -22.09
C HIS A 28 -11.47 -29.79 -22.26
N SER A 29 -10.34 -29.25 -21.81
CA SER A 29 -9.08 -30.00 -21.83
C SER A 29 -9.16 -31.28 -21.03
N LEU A 30 -9.84 -31.25 -19.88
CA LEU A 30 -10.03 -32.44 -19.04
C LEU A 30 -11.03 -33.43 -19.63
N ALA A 31 -12.15 -32.94 -20.19
CA ALA A 31 -13.23 -33.79 -20.68
C ALA A 31 -12.90 -34.51 -22.01
N PHE A 32 -12.07 -33.90 -22.85
CA PHE A 32 -11.76 -34.41 -24.19
C PHE A 32 -10.28 -34.78 -24.38
N ASP A 33 -9.45 -34.63 -23.34
CA ASP A 33 -7.99 -34.84 -23.38
C ASP A 33 -7.30 -34.03 -24.50
N ILE A 34 -7.75 -32.78 -24.69
CA ILE A 34 -7.22 -31.85 -25.72
C ILE A 34 -6.38 -30.76 -25.05
N ASP A 35 -5.16 -30.52 -25.54
CA ASP A 35 -4.32 -29.42 -25.06
C ASP A 35 -4.78 -28.05 -25.61
N LEU A 36 -5.74 -27.45 -24.91
CA LEU A 36 -6.21 -26.10 -25.19
C LEU A 36 -5.30 -25.03 -24.59
N LYS A 37 -4.34 -25.39 -23.72
CA LYS A 37 -3.43 -24.43 -23.08
C LYS A 37 -2.48 -23.82 -24.11
N ASN A 38 -2.05 -24.61 -25.09
CA ASN A 38 -1.17 -24.18 -26.17
C ASN A 38 -1.92 -23.75 -27.45
N ASN A 39 -3.26 -23.71 -27.43
CA ASN A 39 -4.04 -23.29 -28.59
C ASN A 39 -3.85 -21.79 -28.90
N ASN A 40 -3.32 -21.49 -30.10
CA ASN A 40 -3.01 -20.13 -30.54
C ASN A 40 -4.23 -19.21 -30.56
N MET A 41 -5.39 -19.69 -31.03
CA MET A 41 -6.61 -18.89 -31.09
C MET A 41 -7.10 -18.52 -29.69
N LEU A 42 -7.04 -19.46 -28.75
CA LEU A 42 -7.39 -19.19 -27.35
C LEU A 42 -6.42 -18.21 -26.69
N GLN A 43 -5.11 -18.34 -26.96
CA GLN A 43 -4.10 -17.42 -26.45
C GLN A 43 -4.28 -15.99 -27.00
N LEU A 44 -4.54 -15.86 -28.30
CA LEU A 44 -4.85 -14.56 -28.92
C LEU A 44 -6.11 -13.94 -28.31
N THR A 45 -7.15 -14.74 -28.08
CA THR A 45 -8.39 -14.29 -27.42
C THR A 45 -8.12 -13.82 -25.98
N LYS A 46 -7.35 -14.58 -25.20
CA LYS A 46 -6.91 -14.18 -23.85
C LYS A 46 -6.12 -12.88 -23.88
N LYS A 47 -5.21 -12.72 -24.85
CA LYS A 47 -4.37 -11.54 -25.02
C LYS A 47 -5.21 -10.31 -25.41
N ALA A 48 -6.19 -10.46 -26.30
CA ALA A 48 -7.11 -9.39 -26.68
C ALA A 48 -7.98 -8.92 -25.49
N ILE A 49 -8.57 -9.86 -24.74
CA ILE A 49 -9.34 -9.55 -23.52
C ILE A 49 -8.44 -8.86 -22.47
N SER A 50 -7.21 -9.34 -22.30
CA SER A 50 -6.24 -8.75 -21.37
C SER A 50 -5.78 -7.36 -21.81
N ALA A 51 -5.56 -7.13 -23.11
CA ALA A 51 -5.23 -5.82 -23.66
C ALA A 51 -6.37 -4.82 -23.42
N HIS A 52 -7.63 -5.25 -23.60
CA HIS A 52 -8.79 -4.44 -23.25
C HIS A 52 -8.85 -4.09 -21.75
N MET A 53 -8.35 -4.96 -20.86
CA MET A 53 -8.18 -4.66 -19.44
C MET A 53 -7.08 -3.64 -19.13
N ILE A 54 -5.99 -3.61 -19.92
CA ILE A 54 -4.86 -2.68 -19.72
C ILE A 54 -5.26 -1.24 -20.08
N VAL A 55 -6.15 -1.07 -21.06
CA VAL A 55 -6.61 0.26 -21.51
C VAL A 55 -7.55 0.93 -20.50
N LYS A 56 -8.28 0.17 -19.69
CA LYS A 56 -9.10 0.70 -18.57
C LYS A 56 -8.47 0.29 -17.26
N TYR A 57 -7.49 1.04 -16.77
CA TYR A 57 -6.99 0.75 -15.44
C TYR A 57 -8.14 0.91 -14.44
N LYS A 58 -8.44 -0.17 -13.69
CA LYS A 58 -9.47 -0.18 -12.63
C LYS A 58 -9.32 0.96 -11.59
N TYR A 59 -8.17 1.63 -11.59
CA TYR A 59 -7.77 2.70 -10.69
C TYR A 59 -7.18 3.92 -11.42
N GLU A 60 -7.50 4.12 -12.70
CA GLU A 60 -7.04 5.26 -13.50
C GLU A 60 -7.35 6.60 -12.80
N ASP A 61 -8.55 6.71 -12.21
CA ASP A 61 -8.89 7.72 -11.22
C ASP A 61 -8.41 7.32 -9.82
N THR A 62 -7.13 7.48 -9.52
CA THR A 62 -6.63 7.35 -8.14
C THR A 62 -6.87 8.66 -7.39
N TRP A 63 -7.57 8.57 -6.25
CA TRP A 63 -7.81 9.75 -5.41
C TRP A 63 -6.53 10.11 -4.64
N ASN A 64 -6.33 11.40 -4.39
CA ASN A 64 -5.14 11.91 -3.73
C ASN A 64 -5.10 11.45 -2.26
N VAL A 65 -4.14 10.58 -1.93
CA VAL A 65 -3.94 10.11 -0.54
C VAL A 65 -3.65 11.24 0.45
N GLY A 66 -3.25 12.41 -0.02
CA GLY A 66 -3.19 13.64 0.78
C GLY A 66 -4.50 13.92 1.52
N ILE A 67 -5.65 13.64 0.90
CA ILE A 67 -6.98 13.79 1.51
C ILE A 67 -7.09 12.94 2.79
N LEU A 68 -6.54 11.71 2.78
CA LEU A 68 -6.54 10.86 3.96
C LEU A 68 -5.61 11.42 5.05
N PHE A 69 -4.42 11.89 4.68
CA PHE A 69 -3.51 12.49 5.63
C PHE A 69 -4.08 13.77 6.27
N ASP A 70 -4.70 14.62 5.47
CA ASP A 70 -5.33 15.85 5.94
C ASP A 70 -6.55 15.55 6.82
N TYR A 71 -7.38 14.58 6.44
CA TYR A 71 -8.46 14.07 7.30
C TYR A 71 -7.92 13.55 8.64
N CYS A 72 -6.85 12.75 8.59
CA CYS A 72 -6.20 12.19 9.76
C CYS A 72 -5.63 13.28 10.70
N ARG A 73 -5.05 14.34 10.13
CA ARG A 73 -4.50 15.48 10.86
C ARG A 73 -5.60 16.34 11.47
N GLY A 74 -6.64 16.67 10.69
CA GLY A 74 -7.78 17.47 11.13
C GLY A 74 -8.55 16.83 12.29
N LYS A 75 -8.71 15.50 12.29
CA LYS A 75 -9.28 14.76 13.44
C LYS A 75 -8.31 14.51 14.59
N GLY A 76 -7.00 14.69 14.40
CA GLY A 76 -5.96 14.46 15.42
C GLY A 76 -5.99 15.44 16.60
N LEU A 77 -6.72 16.56 16.48
CA LEU A 77 -6.93 17.52 17.56
C LEU A 77 -8.08 17.11 18.51
N ASN A 78 -8.92 16.14 18.14
CA ASN A 78 -9.96 15.60 19.02
C ASN A 78 -9.38 14.47 19.88
N ARG A 79 -9.02 14.79 21.13
CA ARG A 79 -8.44 13.84 22.11
C ARG A 79 -9.32 12.62 22.44
N ASN A 80 -10.57 12.57 21.97
CA ASN A 80 -11.56 11.53 22.26
C ASN A 80 -12.07 10.80 21.00
N LEU A 81 -11.17 10.33 20.12
CA LEU A 81 -11.59 9.42 19.04
C LEU A 81 -12.25 8.17 19.62
N LYS A 82 -13.37 7.74 19.03
CA LYS A 82 -14.01 6.45 19.35
C LYS A 82 -13.10 5.28 18.95
N ASN A 83 -13.30 4.10 19.56
CA ASN A 83 -12.44 2.94 19.30
C ASN A 83 -12.53 2.51 17.82
N ILE A 84 -13.72 2.53 17.22
CA ILE A 84 -13.90 2.26 15.80
C ILE A 84 -13.17 3.29 14.94
N GLU A 85 -13.20 4.58 15.29
CA GLU A 85 -12.53 5.62 14.51
C GLU A 85 -11.00 5.44 14.56
N LEU A 86 -10.45 5.19 15.75
CA LEU A 86 -9.01 4.96 15.93
C LEU A 86 -8.54 3.73 15.15
N GLN A 87 -9.27 2.61 15.26
CA GLN A 87 -8.98 1.39 14.48
C GLN A 87 -9.10 1.63 12.98
N THR A 88 -10.12 2.38 12.52
CA THR A 88 -10.33 2.65 11.09
C THR A 88 -9.21 3.54 10.53
N LYS A 89 -8.78 4.53 11.31
CA LYS A 89 -7.64 5.41 11.00
C LYS A 89 -6.32 4.62 10.92
N LEU A 90 -6.07 3.75 11.90
CA LEU A 90 -4.90 2.86 11.87
C LEU A 90 -4.92 1.97 10.63
N THR A 91 -6.06 1.35 10.35
CA THR A 91 -6.24 0.42 9.24
C THR A 91 -6.02 1.10 7.88
N SER A 92 -6.60 2.28 7.67
CA SER A 92 -6.41 3.01 6.40
C SER A 92 -4.94 3.40 6.19
N LEU A 93 -4.27 3.88 7.23
CA LEU A 93 -2.85 4.22 7.18
C LEU A 93 -1.96 2.99 6.94
N LEU A 94 -2.26 1.84 7.56
CA LEU A 94 -1.54 0.59 7.31
C LEU A 94 -1.75 0.09 5.87
N MET A 95 -2.97 0.16 5.35
CA MET A 95 -3.25 -0.20 3.96
C MET A 95 -2.51 0.70 2.96
N THR A 96 -2.44 1.98 3.26
CA THR A 96 -1.81 2.98 2.40
C THR A 96 -0.29 2.92 2.50
N ILE A 97 0.29 3.11 3.69
CA ILE A 97 1.74 3.24 3.87
C ILE A 97 2.43 1.89 3.75
N CYS A 98 1.86 0.84 4.34
CA CYS A 98 2.48 -0.49 4.37
C CYS A 98 1.95 -1.41 3.27
N SER A 99 1.05 -0.93 2.40
CA SER A 99 0.46 -1.71 1.30
C SER A 99 -0.22 -3.02 1.74
N LEU A 100 -0.71 -3.09 2.98
CA LEU A 100 -1.32 -4.30 3.52
C LEU A 100 -2.68 -4.61 2.88
N ARG A 101 -2.98 -5.90 2.73
CA ARG A 101 -4.28 -6.41 2.31
C ARG A 101 -5.25 -6.43 3.49
N PRO A 102 -6.55 -6.24 3.27
CA PRO A 102 -7.54 -6.41 4.34
C PRO A 102 -7.49 -7.78 5.06
N ALA A 103 -7.08 -8.84 4.36
CA ALA A 103 -6.91 -10.17 4.95
C ALA A 103 -5.62 -10.30 5.77
N GLU A 104 -4.56 -9.57 5.41
CA GLU A 104 -3.32 -9.52 6.21
C GLU A 104 -3.60 -8.74 7.51
N ILE A 105 -4.38 -7.65 7.42
CA ILE A 105 -4.81 -6.85 8.57
C ILE A 105 -5.64 -7.67 9.54
N GLU A 106 -6.66 -8.40 9.06
CA GLU A 106 -7.45 -9.29 9.91
C GLU A 106 -6.59 -10.36 10.61
N GLY A 107 -5.57 -10.87 9.92
CA GLY A 107 -4.67 -11.90 10.42
C GLY A 107 -3.52 -11.39 11.31
N ILE A 108 -3.38 -10.08 11.53
CA ILE A 108 -2.40 -9.57 12.48
C ILE A 108 -2.85 -9.96 13.88
N SER A 109 -2.05 -10.83 14.49
CA SER A 109 -2.26 -11.30 15.85
C SER A 109 -1.33 -10.57 16.83
N GLN A 110 -1.88 -10.22 17.99
CA GLN A 110 -1.11 -9.56 19.07
C GLN A 110 0.00 -10.48 19.64
N GLY A 111 -0.18 -11.79 19.60
CA GLY A 111 0.83 -12.78 20.03
C GLY A 111 2.03 -12.92 19.09
N HIS A 112 1.94 -12.38 17.87
CA HIS A 112 3.00 -12.46 16.85
C HIS A 112 3.60 -11.08 16.52
N SER A 113 3.02 -9.97 16.98
CA SER A 113 3.67 -8.66 16.89
C SER A 113 4.86 -8.60 17.85
N VAL A 114 6.09 -8.66 17.34
CA VAL A 114 7.29 -8.41 18.15
C VAL A 114 7.40 -6.90 18.34
N ILE A 115 6.89 -6.44 19.48
CA ILE A 115 7.05 -5.07 19.92
C ILE A 115 8.40 -4.99 20.66
N CYS A 116 9.46 -4.66 19.94
CA CYS A 116 10.76 -4.40 20.56
C CYS A 116 10.84 -2.92 20.97
N GLU A 117 10.45 -2.60 22.20
CA GLU A 117 10.58 -1.23 22.75
C GLU A 117 12.04 -0.74 22.75
N GLN A 118 13.01 -1.66 22.91
CA GLN A 118 14.43 -1.34 23.04
C GLN A 118 15.10 -0.85 21.75
N ALA A 119 14.49 -1.05 20.58
CA ALA A 119 15.07 -0.65 19.28
C ALA A 119 14.30 0.48 18.57
N ASP A 120 13.33 1.12 19.23
CA ASP A 120 12.49 2.17 18.62
C ASP A 120 11.76 1.71 17.32
N LYS A 121 11.51 0.40 17.20
CA LYS A 121 11.02 -0.27 15.98
C LYS A 121 9.80 -1.14 16.30
N VAL A 122 8.74 -1.03 15.51
CA VAL A 122 7.56 -1.91 15.62
C VAL A 122 7.54 -2.83 14.42
N ASP A 123 7.69 -4.13 14.70
CA ASP A 123 7.66 -5.19 13.71
C ASP A 123 6.32 -5.92 13.78
N LEU A 124 5.50 -5.74 12.75
CA LEU A 124 4.27 -6.49 12.58
C LEU A 124 4.59 -7.80 11.87
N GLN A 125 4.39 -8.94 12.54
CA GLN A 125 4.48 -10.24 11.88
C GLN A 125 3.15 -10.58 11.22
N LEU A 126 3.25 -10.96 9.95
CA LEU A 126 2.12 -11.42 9.15
C LEU A 126 2.36 -12.87 8.73
N GLN A 127 1.32 -13.69 8.81
CA GLN A 127 1.29 -14.99 8.15
C GLN A 127 0.69 -14.86 6.73
N PRO A 128 1.48 -15.06 5.66
CA PRO A 128 0.97 -15.04 4.29
C PRO A 128 0.11 -16.27 4.00
N LYS A 129 -0.93 -16.11 3.17
CA LYS A 129 -1.83 -17.21 2.77
C LYS A 129 -1.17 -18.38 2.03
N THR A 130 0.05 -18.21 1.52
CA THR A 130 0.67 -19.17 0.57
C THR A 130 2.12 -19.53 0.91
N LYS A 131 2.68 -19.05 2.02
CA LYS A 131 4.04 -19.40 2.45
C LYS A 131 4.07 -19.62 3.96
N SER A 132 4.77 -20.66 4.41
CA SER A 132 4.99 -20.99 5.83
C SER A 132 5.94 -20.02 6.56
N GLY A 133 6.45 -18.98 5.88
CA GLY A 133 7.37 -18.00 6.45
C GLY A 133 6.67 -16.71 6.89
N LEU A 134 6.99 -16.25 8.10
CA LEU A 134 6.53 -14.96 8.64
C LEU A 134 7.17 -13.80 7.86
N HIS A 135 6.36 -12.82 7.46
CA HIS A 135 6.87 -11.58 6.86
C HIS A 135 6.78 -10.44 7.89
N LEU A 136 7.90 -9.74 8.07
CA LEU A 136 8.03 -8.62 9.01
C LEU A 136 7.78 -7.30 8.27
N HIS A 137 6.77 -6.55 8.70
CA HIS A 137 6.58 -5.16 8.26
C HIS A 137 7.03 -4.20 9.35
N ILE A 138 8.00 -3.35 9.01
CA ILE A 138 8.52 -2.29 9.87
C ILE A 138 7.62 -1.07 9.72
N LEU A 139 7.02 -0.59 10.80
CA LEU A 139 6.27 0.68 10.75
C LEU A 139 7.25 1.86 10.66
N PRO A 140 7.14 2.72 9.63
CA PRO A 140 8.07 3.83 9.47
C PRO A 140 7.89 4.86 10.59
N LYS A 141 9.02 5.39 11.08
CA LYS A 141 9.03 6.54 11.99
C LYS A 141 8.65 7.79 11.20
N ASN A 142 7.57 8.45 11.59
CA ASN A 142 7.16 9.74 11.02
C ASN A 142 7.30 10.83 12.09
N ARG A 143 7.74 12.04 11.68
CA ARG A 143 7.83 13.22 12.55
C ARG A 143 6.45 13.68 13.02
N ASP A 144 5.44 13.57 12.15
CA ASP A 144 4.05 13.90 12.49
C ASP A 144 3.37 12.71 13.19
N ARG A 145 3.22 12.82 14.51
CA ARG A 145 2.58 11.79 15.34
C ARG A 145 1.12 11.55 14.96
N THR A 146 0.43 12.52 14.35
CA THR A 146 -1.01 12.42 14.06
C THR A 146 -1.33 11.49 12.89
N VAL A 147 -0.38 11.33 11.97
CA VAL A 147 -0.48 10.45 10.79
C VAL A 147 0.51 9.27 10.86
N CYS A 148 1.24 9.15 11.98
CA CYS A 148 2.18 8.06 12.19
C CYS A 148 1.42 6.77 12.56
N PRO A 149 1.45 5.71 11.72
CA PRO A 149 0.78 4.44 12.04
C PRO A 149 1.26 3.87 13.38
N ARG A 150 2.56 4.03 13.67
CA ARG A 150 3.19 3.57 14.91
C ARG A 150 2.59 4.22 16.16
N ALA A 151 2.42 5.55 16.15
CA ALA A 151 1.85 6.26 17.30
C ALA A 151 0.40 5.81 17.56
N ILE A 152 -0.41 5.73 16.49
CA ILE A 152 -1.81 5.31 16.56
C ILE A 152 -1.91 3.84 17.01
N PHE A 153 -0.98 2.98 16.58
CA PHE A 153 -0.89 1.59 17.00
C PHE A 153 -0.67 1.47 18.52
N PHE A 154 0.27 2.23 19.09
CA PHE A 154 0.49 2.22 20.54
C PHE A 154 -0.69 2.81 21.33
N ASP A 155 -1.29 3.89 20.84
CA ASP A 155 -2.52 4.44 21.44
C ASP A 155 -3.64 3.41 21.46
N TRP A 156 -3.77 2.63 20.39
CA TRP A 156 -4.76 1.56 20.31
C TRP A 156 -4.45 0.42 21.28
N LEU A 157 -3.20 -0.07 21.32
CA LEU A 157 -2.79 -1.11 22.27
C LEU A 157 -3.08 -0.71 23.72
N LYS A 158 -2.77 0.54 24.08
CA LYS A 158 -3.06 1.06 25.42
C LYS A 158 -4.55 0.98 25.77
N ARG A 159 -5.45 1.19 24.80
CA ARG A 159 -6.91 1.06 25.04
C ARG A 159 -7.34 -0.39 25.23
N ILE A 160 -6.75 -1.32 24.49
CA ILE A 160 -7.02 -2.75 24.66
C ILE A 160 -6.52 -3.19 26.06
N ASP A 161 -5.28 -2.83 26.41
CA ASP A 161 -4.68 -3.14 27.72
C ASP A 161 -5.50 -2.55 28.88
N ASN A 162 -6.00 -1.33 28.74
CA ASN A 162 -6.86 -0.71 29.75
C ASN A 162 -8.19 -1.45 29.95
N LYS A 163 -8.73 -2.10 28.90
CA LYS A 163 -10.00 -2.83 28.97
C LYS A 163 -9.84 -4.22 29.60
N HIS A 164 -8.80 -4.96 29.20
CA HIS A 164 -8.62 -6.37 29.61
C HIS A 164 -7.52 -6.58 30.67
N GLY A 165 -6.83 -5.51 31.11
CA GLY A 165 -5.68 -5.59 32.01
C GLY A 165 -4.39 -6.04 31.30
N ARG A 166 -3.24 -6.05 31.99
CA ARG A 166 -1.94 -6.51 31.43
C ARG A 166 -1.92 -7.99 30.98
N SER A 167 -3.01 -8.73 31.19
CA SER A 167 -3.18 -10.16 30.83
C SER A 167 -3.18 -10.43 29.31
N ILE A 168 -3.17 -9.40 28.47
CA ILE A 168 -3.04 -9.61 27.02
C ILE A 168 -1.65 -10.11 26.62
N ARG A 169 -0.64 -9.94 27.50
CA ARG A 169 0.66 -10.61 27.34
C ARG A 169 0.56 -12.14 27.41
N ASP A 170 -0.53 -12.68 27.95
CA ASP A 170 -0.76 -14.13 28.10
C ASP A 170 -1.43 -14.76 26.85
N ASN A 171 -1.47 -14.05 25.72
CA ASN A 171 -1.84 -14.59 24.40
C ASN A 171 -3.28 -15.16 24.30
N LYS A 172 -4.17 -14.84 25.25
CA LYS A 172 -5.55 -15.36 25.26
C LYS A 172 -6.44 -14.71 24.19
N TYR A 173 -6.10 -13.50 23.76
CA TYR A 173 -6.86 -12.73 22.78
C TYR A 173 -5.98 -12.39 21.58
N GLY A 174 -5.85 -13.33 20.65
CA GLY A 174 -4.95 -13.22 19.50
C GLY A 174 -5.36 -12.21 18.43
N ALA A 175 -6.31 -11.30 18.66
CA ALA A 175 -6.82 -10.37 17.65
C ALA A 175 -6.53 -8.91 18.03
N LEU A 176 -6.14 -8.08 17.07
CA LEU A 176 -5.90 -6.64 17.31
C LEU A 176 -7.07 -5.76 16.85
N TRP A 177 -7.99 -6.24 16.00
CA TRP A 177 -9.17 -5.49 15.57
C TRP A 177 -10.41 -5.98 16.32
N TRP A 178 -11.19 -5.05 16.85
CA TRP A 178 -12.30 -5.31 17.74
C TRP A 178 -13.54 -4.50 17.38
N ASN A 179 -14.69 -4.85 17.96
CA ASN A 179 -15.84 -3.95 18.05
C ASN A 179 -15.55 -2.73 18.95
N GLU A 180 -16.51 -1.80 19.03
CA GLU A 180 -16.35 -0.55 19.81
C GLU A 180 -16.06 -0.85 21.29
N ASP A 181 -16.74 -1.83 21.86
CA ASP A 181 -16.66 -2.16 23.29
C ASP A 181 -15.45 -3.02 23.66
N ILE A 182 -14.66 -3.45 22.67
CA ILE A 182 -13.52 -4.36 22.82
C ILE A 182 -13.95 -5.67 23.51
N THR A 183 -14.97 -6.32 22.96
CA THR A 183 -15.51 -7.59 23.49
C THR A 183 -15.45 -8.70 22.45
N ILE A 184 -15.59 -8.37 21.17
CA ILE A 184 -15.61 -9.34 20.07
C ILE A 184 -14.63 -8.89 18.98
N PRO A 185 -13.73 -9.78 18.50
CA PRO A 185 -12.86 -9.50 17.37
C PRO A 185 -13.64 -9.11 16.12
N ALA A 186 -13.17 -8.07 15.43
CA ALA A 186 -13.79 -7.62 14.20
C ALA A 186 -13.36 -8.48 13.01
N LYS A 187 -14.32 -8.96 12.23
CA LYS A 187 -14.06 -9.72 10.99
C LYS A 187 -13.74 -8.78 9.83
N ARG A 188 -13.05 -9.27 8.80
CA ARG A 188 -12.69 -8.50 7.59
C ARG A 188 -13.86 -7.78 6.93
N GLY A 189 -15.07 -8.36 6.94
CA GLY A 189 -16.27 -7.70 6.40
C GLY A 189 -16.61 -6.41 7.15
N GLN A 190 -16.51 -6.41 8.48
CA GLN A 190 -16.75 -5.24 9.31
C GLN A 190 -15.66 -4.19 9.14
N ILE A 191 -14.39 -4.61 9.08
CA ILE A 191 -13.25 -3.71 8.79
C ILE A 191 -13.43 -3.04 7.42
N SER A 192 -13.80 -3.82 6.40
CA SER A 192 -14.03 -3.31 5.05
C SER A 192 -15.21 -2.31 5.00
N LEU A 193 -16.28 -2.57 5.76
CA LEU A 193 -17.42 -1.67 5.85
C LEU A 193 -17.04 -0.33 6.50
N ARG A 194 -16.25 -0.37 7.59
CA ARG A 194 -15.73 0.83 8.26
C ARG A 194 -14.87 1.68 7.31
N LEU A 195 -13.99 1.04 6.55
CA LEU A 195 -13.15 1.71 5.55
C LEU A 195 -13.96 2.30 4.40
N LYS A 196 -15.03 1.63 3.97
CA LYS A 196 -15.95 2.18 2.96
C LYS A 196 -16.64 3.44 3.47
N LYS A 197 -17.18 3.41 4.69
CA LYS A 197 -17.75 4.60 5.34
C LYS A 197 -16.73 5.74 5.46
N LEU A 198 -15.47 5.42 5.73
CA LEU A 198 -14.40 6.43 5.76
C LEU A 198 -14.20 7.09 4.38
N LEU A 199 -14.20 6.32 3.28
CA LEU A 199 -14.13 6.90 1.93
C LEU A 199 -15.30 7.85 1.65
N ASP A 200 -16.52 7.43 2.01
CA ASP A 200 -17.72 8.26 1.84
C ASP A 200 -17.63 9.55 2.66
N LEU A 201 -17.15 9.49 3.91
CA LEU A 201 -16.92 10.66 4.77
C LEU A 201 -15.87 11.62 4.22
N MET A 202 -14.88 11.12 3.49
CA MET A 202 -13.86 11.93 2.81
C MET A 202 -14.34 12.46 1.44
N GLY A 203 -15.60 12.20 1.06
CA GLY A 203 -16.16 12.60 -0.24
C GLY A 203 -15.67 11.76 -1.42
N ILE A 204 -15.01 10.62 -1.16
CA ILE A 204 -14.42 9.75 -2.19
C ILE A 204 -15.46 8.72 -2.62
N LYS A 205 -16.30 9.09 -3.58
CA LYS A 205 -17.39 8.24 -4.08
C LYS A 205 -16.90 7.18 -5.07
N GLY A 206 -17.56 6.02 -5.07
CA GLY A 206 -17.37 4.96 -6.07
C GLY A 206 -16.05 4.16 -5.93
N LYS A 207 -15.23 4.42 -4.91
CA LYS A 207 -13.96 3.70 -4.71
C LYS A 207 -14.13 2.49 -3.80
N GLN A 208 -13.37 1.45 -4.10
CA GLN A 208 -13.31 0.23 -3.27
C GLN A 208 -12.28 0.40 -2.15
N VAL A 209 -12.39 -0.41 -1.09
CA VAL A 209 -11.42 -0.44 0.02
C VAL A 209 -9.98 -0.67 -0.47
N TYR A 210 -9.80 -1.45 -1.53
CA TYR A 210 -8.47 -1.69 -2.12
C TYR A 210 -7.81 -0.42 -2.69
N SER A 211 -8.59 0.65 -2.92
CA SER A 211 -8.07 1.93 -3.38
C SER A 211 -7.11 2.58 -2.38
N PHE A 212 -7.23 2.32 -1.06
CA PHE A 212 -6.26 2.80 -0.06
C PHE A 212 -4.84 2.32 -0.34
N ARG A 213 -4.70 1.08 -0.81
CA ARG A 213 -3.40 0.50 -1.17
C ARG A 213 -2.91 1.01 -2.52
N HIS A 214 -3.82 1.11 -3.49
CA HIS A 214 -3.46 1.58 -4.82
C HIS A 214 -3.10 3.06 -4.85
N SER A 215 -3.70 3.90 -4.01
CA SER A 215 -3.39 5.33 -3.92
C SER A 215 -1.96 5.61 -3.45
N ALA A 216 -1.35 4.72 -2.68
CA ALA A 216 0.07 4.80 -2.32
C ALA A 216 0.98 4.31 -3.45
N ALA A 217 0.59 3.26 -4.16
CA ALA A 217 1.35 2.76 -5.31
C ALA A 217 1.44 3.79 -6.45
N THR A 218 0.41 4.64 -6.62
CA THR A 218 0.47 5.78 -7.56
C THR A 218 1.21 7.00 -7.02
N GLN A 219 1.59 7.06 -5.74
CA GLN A 219 2.57 8.03 -5.24
C GLN A 219 4.02 7.57 -5.44
N LEU A 220 4.23 6.42 -6.06
CA LEU A 220 5.52 5.96 -6.56
C LEU A 220 5.41 5.85 -8.07
N VAL A 221 5.18 6.98 -8.74
CA VAL A 221 5.21 7.01 -10.21
C VAL A 221 6.67 6.85 -10.60
N VAL A 222 7.02 5.77 -11.30
CA VAL A 222 8.34 5.66 -11.91
C VAL A 222 8.41 6.73 -13.00
N ILE A 223 9.23 7.76 -12.78
CA ILE A 223 9.44 8.85 -13.74
C ILE A 223 10.75 8.69 -14.51
N GLY A 224 11.59 7.73 -14.12
CA GLY A 224 12.79 7.38 -14.86
C GLY A 224 13.41 6.08 -14.38
N SER A 225 14.10 5.38 -15.28
CA SER A 225 14.90 4.21 -14.95
C SER A 225 16.18 4.20 -15.77
N GLY A 226 17.31 3.99 -15.12
CA GLY A 226 18.63 3.91 -15.75
C GLY A 226 19.53 2.89 -15.08
N THR A 227 20.78 2.80 -15.56
CA THR A 227 21.82 1.89 -15.05
C THR A 227 22.12 2.11 -13.56
N SER A 228 22.03 3.37 -13.11
CA SER A 228 22.29 3.77 -11.72
C SER A 228 21.05 3.74 -10.81
N GLY A 229 19.89 3.22 -11.26
CA GLY A 229 18.71 3.06 -10.41
C GLY A 229 17.38 3.52 -11.01
N ARG A 230 16.35 3.56 -10.17
CA ARG A 230 14.99 4.01 -10.54
C ARG A 230 14.64 5.32 -9.84
N VAL A 231 13.96 6.20 -10.55
CA VAL A 231 13.50 7.49 -10.05
C VAL A 231 11.99 7.45 -9.93
N TYR A 232 11.49 7.85 -8.76
CA TYR A 232 10.09 7.89 -8.41
C TYR A 232 9.65 9.33 -8.14
N LEU A 233 8.51 9.74 -8.64
CA LEU A 233 7.84 10.95 -8.16
C LEU A 233 7.12 10.59 -6.86
N VAL A 234 7.46 11.26 -5.77
CA VAL A 234 6.93 10.98 -4.43
C VAL A 234 6.42 12.25 -3.75
N ARG A 235 5.52 12.10 -2.78
CA ARG A 235 5.07 13.20 -1.92
C ARG A 235 5.81 13.11 -0.57
N HIS A 236 6.72 14.04 -0.33
CA HIS A 236 7.47 14.18 0.92
C HIS A 236 6.80 15.20 1.85
N ALA A 237 6.75 14.90 3.14
CA ALA A 237 6.05 15.72 4.14
C ALA A 237 6.63 17.15 4.25
N GLU A 238 7.94 17.30 4.06
CA GLU A 238 8.64 18.60 4.16
C GLU A 238 8.80 19.31 2.81
N PHE A 239 8.93 18.55 1.72
CA PHE A 239 9.30 19.09 0.40
C PHE A 239 8.16 19.07 -0.62
N GLY A 240 6.97 18.60 -0.25
CA GLY A 240 5.86 18.48 -1.19
C GLY A 240 6.10 17.38 -2.23
N VAL A 241 5.85 17.67 -3.51
CA VAL A 241 6.11 16.72 -4.61
C VAL A 241 7.58 16.79 -5.01
N ILE A 242 8.30 15.68 -4.95
CA ILE A 242 9.76 15.59 -5.11
C ILE A 242 10.14 14.30 -5.87
N ALA A 243 11.32 14.25 -6.47
CA ALA A 243 11.87 13.03 -7.05
C ALA A 243 12.70 12.25 -6.02
N ALA A 244 12.52 10.93 -5.97
CA ALA A 244 13.30 10.01 -5.15
C ALA A 244 14.01 8.99 -6.05
N LYS A 245 15.34 9.08 -6.12
CA LYS A 245 16.18 8.12 -6.85
C LYS A 245 16.62 7.02 -5.90
N VAL A 246 16.33 5.77 -6.24
CA VAL A 246 16.71 4.58 -5.47
C VAL A 246 17.85 3.88 -6.20
N ILE A 247 19.00 3.80 -5.54
CA ILE A 247 20.26 3.22 -6.03
C ILE A 247 20.63 2.06 -5.11
N LYS A 248 21.16 0.94 -5.61
CA LYS A 248 21.69 -0.09 -4.72
C LYS A 248 22.99 0.41 -4.06
N ALA A 249 23.21 0.06 -2.79
CA ALA A 249 24.36 0.57 -2.04
C ALA A 249 25.71 0.20 -2.68
N ASP A 250 25.81 -0.98 -3.30
CA ASP A 250 26.99 -1.46 -4.04
C ASP A 250 27.28 -0.69 -5.34
N LYS A 251 26.29 0.07 -5.84
CA LYS A 251 26.37 0.89 -7.06
C LYS A 251 26.38 2.38 -6.78
N PHE A 252 26.42 2.77 -5.51
CA PHE A 252 26.46 4.17 -5.14
C PHE A 252 27.89 4.70 -5.17
N ASP A 253 28.11 5.78 -5.93
CA ASP A 253 29.39 6.46 -5.97
C ASP A 253 29.36 7.69 -5.04
N GLN A 254 30.15 7.64 -3.97
CA GLN A 254 30.29 8.74 -3.02
C GLN A 254 30.85 10.01 -3.70
N ARG A 255 31.72 9.87 -4.72
CA ARG A 255 32.31 11.01 -5.42
C ARG A 255 31.26 11.79 -6.20
N GLU A 256 30.31 11.10 -6.83
CA GLU A 256 29.18 11.75 -7.53
C GLU A 256 28.32 12.54 -6.53
N TRP A 257 28.10 12.01 -5.33
CA TRP A 257 27.34 12.69 -4.28
C TRP A 257 28.07 13.91 -3.72
N ASP A 258 29.37 13.79 -3.44
CA ASP A 258 30.18 14.90 -2.92
C ASP A 258 30.27 16.04 -3.93
N ALA A 259 30.41 15.72 -5.23
CA ALA A 259 30.37 16.70 -6.31
C ALA A 259 29.00 17.40 -6.40
N ALA A 260 27.91 16.64 -6.30
CA ALA A 260 26.56 17.21 -6.28
C ALA A 260 26.36 18.17 -5.09
N GLY A 261 26.92 17.83 -3.92
CA GLY A 261 26.91 18.70 -2.73
C GLY A 261 27.69 20.00 -2.94
N ALA A 262 28.88 19.93 -3.56
CA ALA A 262 29.70 21.09 -3.88
C ALA A 262 28.99 22.05 -4.86
N ILE A 263 28.27 21.51 -5.85
CA ILE A 263 27.53 22.31 -6.84
C ILE A 263 26.25 22.91 -6.25
N SER A 264 25.69 22.32 -5.19
CA SER A 264 24.48 22.85 -4.52
C SER A 264 24.76 24.02 -3.57
N ASN A 265 26.01 24.47 -3.44
CA ASN A 265 26.42 25.53 -2.53
C ASN A 265 25.81 26.89 -2.97
N PRO A 266 25.25 27.71 -2.05
CA PRO A 266 24.59 28.99 -2.40
C PRO A 266 25.43 29.98 -3.22
N GLY A 267 26.76 29.86 -3.22
CA GLY A 267 27.65 30.65 -4.10
C GLY A 267 27.60 30.25 -5.58
N PHE A 268 27.02 29.10 -5.91
CA PHE A 268 26.88 28.55 -7.26
C PHE A 268 25.39 28.24 -7.55
N GLN A 269 24.54 29.27 -7.62
CA GLN A 269 23.15 29.08 -8.05
C GLN A 269 23.06 28.95 -9.57
N CYS A 270 23.12 27.72 -10.07
CA CYS A 270 22.81 27.42 -11.47
C CYS A 270 21.35 26.93 -11.59
N PRO A 271 20.46 27.63 -12.32
CA PRO A 271 19.06 27.21 -12.48
C PRO A 271 18.89 25.93 -13.31
N PHE A 272 19.94 25.49 -13.99
CA PHE A 272 19.94 24.28 -14.83
C PHE A 272 20.44 23.03 -14.09
N VAL A 273 20.91 23.17 -12.85
CA VAL A 273 21.37 22.05 -12.03
C VAL A 273 20.27 21.63 -11.06
N LEU A 274 19.96 20.34 -11.06
CA LEU A 274 19.02 19.72 -10.12
C LEU A 274 19.50 19.89 -8.67
N LYS A 275 18.62 20.39 -7.80
CA LYS A 275 18.91 20.50 -6.38
C LYS A 275 18.74 19.16 -5.68
N TYR A 276 19.77 18.72 -4.98
CA TYR A 276 19.75 17.53 -4.15
C TYR A 276 19.49 17.92 -2.70
N HIS A 277 18.50 17.30 -2.07
CA HIS A 277 18.09 17.67 -0.71
C HIS A 277 18.69 16.74 0.34
N VAL A 278 18.60 15.42 0.14
CA VAL A 278 19.13 14.46 1.11
C VAL A 278 19.43 13.12 0.45
N ALA A 279 20.47 12.44 0.91
CA ALA A 279 20.69 11.02 0.66
C ALA A 279 20.53 10.25 1.96
N LYS A 280 19.80 9.13 1.93
CA LYS A 280 19.60 8.25 3.09
C LYS A 280 19.72 6.78 2.69
N MET A 281 20.37 6.01 3.54
CA MET A 281 20.39 4.56 3.43
C MET A 281 19.03 3.98 3.86
N ALA A 282 18.51 3.05 3.08
CA ALA A 282 17.25 2.35 3.31
C ALA A 282 17.41 0.88 2.91
N GLY A 283 17.78 0.03 3.89
CA GLY A 283 18.21 -1.33 3.63
C GLY A 283 19.46 -1.36 2.75
N ASP A 284 19.47 -2.20 1.72
CA ASP A 284 20.60 -2.37 0.80
C ASP A 284 20.61 -1.32 -0.33
N SER A 285 19.90 -0.21 -0.14
CA SER A 285 19.73 0.83 -1.15
C SER A 285 19.93 2.22 -0.54
N ILE A 286 20.41 3.15 -1.36
CA ILE A 286 20.51 4.57 -1.05
C ILE A 286 19.39 5.29 -1.81
N VAL A 287 18.62 6.07 -1.06
CA VAL A 287 17.53 6.90 -1.57
C VAL A 287 17.99 8.36 -1.55
N ILE A 288 18.03 8.97 -2.72
CA ILE A 288 18.37 10.37 -2.90
C ILE A 288 17.07 11.14 -3.19
N LEU A 289 16.73 12.11 -2.33
CA LEU A 289 15.65 13.06 -2.59
C LEU A 289 16.23 14.27 -3.33
N MET A 290 15.63 14.58 -4.47
CA MET A 290 16.07 15.66 -5.36
C MET A 290 14.87 16.38 -5.96
N GLU A 291 15.04 17.64 -6.31
CA GLU A 291 14.00 18.46 -6.93
C GLU A 291 13.37 17.72 -8.13
N TYR A 292 12.06 17.88 -8.29
CA TYR A 292 11.38 17.34 -9.45
C TYR A 292 11.37 18.38 -10.57
N ALA A 293 12.24 18.20 -11.56
CA ALA A 293 12.27 19.02 -12.76
C ALA A 293 11.66 18.25 -13.94
N ASN A 294 10.62 18.82 -14.56
CA ASN A 294 10.00 18.27 -15.77
C ASN A 294 10.22 19.27 -16.91
N ALA A 295 11.17 18.97 -17.79
CA ALA A 295 11.29 19.66 -19.07
C ALA A 295 10.24 19.05 -20.00
N LYS A 296 9.17 19.79 -20.29
CA LYS A 296 8.26 19.45 -21.38
C LYS A 296 8.82 19.97 -22.69
#